data_AF-A0A7V9SXB7-F1
#
_entry.id   AF-A0A7V9SXB7-F1
#
_cell.length_a   1.000
_cell.length_b   1.000
_cell.length_c   1.000
_cell.angle_alpha   90.00
_cell.angle_beta   90.00
_cell.angle_gamma   90.00
#
_symmetry.space_group_name_H-M   'P 1'
#
loop_
_entity.id
_entity.type
_entity.pdbx_description
1 polymer ?
#
loop_
_entity_poly.entity_id
_entity_poly.type
_entity_poly.pdbx_seq_one_letter_code
_entity_poly.pdbx_strand_id
1 'polypeptide(L)'
;AITSVIGAAYTSVSFVKTFHRNLENNSKYIIIAFIAFSTIVFLIVGQPIKVLILAGTINGFILPVGLALVLLAARRGKIVGEYKHPLWMQMAGWLVVAVMLAFSLLTIGGGLFK
;
A
#
# COMPACT_ATOMS: atom_id res chain seq x y z
N ALA A 1 13.12 -5.34 11.46
CA ALA A 1 11.80 -5.90 11.81
C ALA A 1 10.92 -4.89 12.55
N ILE A 2 11.38 -4.34 13.69
CA ILE A 2 10.56 -3.46 14.56
C ILE A 2 10.08 -2.18 13.83
N THR A 3 10.95 -1.49 13.08
CA THR A 3 10.60 -0.29 12.29
C THR A 3 9.55 -0.56 11.22
N SER A 4 9.58 -1.74 10.60
CA SER A 4 8.59 -2.16 9.60
C SER A 4 7.22 -2.41 10.22
N VAL A 5 7.16 -3.02 11.39
CA VAL A 5 5.91 -3.26 12.14
C VAL A 5 5.31 -1.93 12.60
N ILE A 6 6.15 -1.03 13.09
CA ILE A 6 5.73 0.33 13.48
C ILE A 6 5.18 1.10 12.28
N GLY A 7 5.87 1.07 11.13
CA GLY A 7 5.41 1.74 9.90
C GLY A 7 4.07 1.21 9.37
N ALA A 8 3.87 -0.12 9.40
CA ALA A 8 2.61 -0.74 9.01
C ALA A 8 1.45 -0.37 9.95
N ALA A 9 1.73 -0.28 11.27
CA ALA A 9 0.75 0.15 12.26
C ALA A 9 0.35 1.63 12.08
N TYR A 10 1.32 2.53 11.86
CA TYR A 10 1.02 3.95 11.59
C TYR A 10 0.19 4.15 10.33
N THR A 11 0.50 3.40 9.26
CA THR A 11 -0.27 3.46 8.01
C THR A 11 -1.70 2.98 8.22
N SER A 12 -1.88 1.84 8.88
CA SER A 12 -3.20 1.27 9.20
C SER A 12 -4.03 2.20 10.07
N VAL A 13 -3.43 2.78 11.12
CA VAL A 13 -4.11 3.72 12.01
C VAL A 13 -4.42 5.03 11.30
N SER A 14 -3.55 5.50 10.41
CA SER A 14 -3.83 6.68 9.57
C SER A 14 -5.04 6.43 8.67
N PHE A 15 -5.14 5.26 8.02
CA PHE A 15 -6.33 4.88 7.24
C PHE A 15 -7.60 4.87 8.09
N VAL A 16 -7.57 4.26 9.28
CA VAL A 16 -8.73 4.22 10.19
C VAL A 16 -9.13 5.63 10.65
N LYS A 17 -8.16 6.50 10.94
CA LYS A 17 -8.40 7.91 11.29
C LYS A 17 -9.05 8.70 10.16
N THR A 18 -8.63 8.50 8.92
CA THR A 18 -9.21 9.18 7.75
C THR A 18 -10.68 8.80 7.54
N PHE A 19 -11.07 7.56 7.86
CA PHE A 19 -12.46 7.12 7.79
C PHE A 19 -13.33 7.58 8.96
N HIS A 20 -12.78 7.75 10.18
CA HIS A 20 -13.52 8.19 11.37
C HIS A 20 -12.69 9.17 12.23
N ARG A 21 -13.01 10.47 12.14
CA ARG A 21 -12.35 11.59 12.86
C ARG A 21 -12.39 11.46 14.40
N ASN A 22 -13.32 10.67 14.96
CA ASN A 22 -13.58 10.58 16.39
C ASN A 22 -12.58 9.71 17.18
N LEU A 23 -11.56 9.16 16.50
CA LEU A 23 -10.53 8.28 17.08
C LEU A 23 -9.20 9.00 17.35
N GLU A 24 -9.19 10.34 17.38
CA GLU A 24 -7.97 11.12 17.57
C GLU A 24 -7.46 11.05 19.03
N ASN A 25 -8.37 11.13 20.01
CA ASN A 25 -8.03 11.23 21.44
C ASN A 25 -7.44 9.94 22.07
N ASN A 26 -7.63 8.76 21.46
CA ASN A 26 -7.15 7.47 22.00
C ASN A 26 -6.20 6.71 21.05
N SER A 27 -5.57 7.42 20.11
CA SER A 27 -4.67 6.86 19.09
C SER A 27 -3.59 5.92 19.65
N LYS A 28 -3.06 6.23 20.84
CA LYS A 28 -2.01 5.44 21.50
C LYS A 28 -2.52 4.06 21.94
N TYR A 29 -3.73 3.99 22.50
CA TYR A 29 -4.36 2.73 22.90
C TYR A 29 -4.71 1.86 21.69
N ILE A 30 -5.11 2.46 20.58
CA ILE A 30 -5.42 1.74 19.33
C ILE A 30 -4.16 1.12 18.74
N ILE A 31 -3.05 1.85 18.71
CA ILE A 31 -1.76 1.31 18.25
C ILE A 31 -1.32 0.14 19.13
N ILE A 32 -1.41 0.27 20.46
CA ILE A 32 -1.04 -0.80 21.39
C ILE A 32 -1.94 -2.03 21.22
N ALA A 33 -3.26 -1.83 21.12
CA ALA A 33 -4.22 -2.91 20.90
C ALA A 33 -3.97 -3.61 19.56
N PHE A 34 -3.66 -2.86 18.50
CA PHE A 34 -3.34 -3.40 17.18
C PHE A 34 -2.05 -4.24 17.21
N ILE A 35 -1.00 -3.77 17.89
CA ILE A 35 0.26 -4.52 18.05
C ILE A 35 0.04 -5.80 18.86
N ALA A 36 -0.69 -5.73 19.99
CA ALA A 36 -1.00 -6.89 20.82
C ALA A 36 -1.80 -7.93 20.04
N PHE A 37 -2.85 -7.50 19.33
CA PHE A 37 -3.64 -8.37 18.46
C PHE A 37 -2.80 -9.00 17.34
N SER A 38 -1.99 -8.21 16.64
CA SER A 38 -1.11 -8.72 15.58
C SER A 38 -0.08 -9.73 16.10
N THR A 39 0.38 -9.57 17.34
CA THR A 39 1.29 -10.51 18.01
C THR A 39 0.59 -11.83 18.34
N ILE A 40 -0.66 -11.78 18.82
CA ILE A 40 -1.48 -12.97 19.11
C ILE A 40 -1.76 -13.74 17.82
N VAL A 41 -2.18 -13.06 16.76
CA VAL A 41 -2.42 -13.68 15.44
C VAL A 41 -1.14 -14.31 14.90
N PHE A 42 0.01 -13.63 15.05
CA PHE A 42 1.30 -14.15 14.63
C PHE A 42 1.66 -15.49 15.31
N LEU A 43 1.41 -15.60 16.63
CA LEU A 43 1.64 -16.82 17.39
C LEU A 43 0.73 -17.98 16.97
N ILE A 44 -0.52 -17.69 16.58
CA ILE A 44 -1.52 -18.71 16.21
C ILE A 44 -1.33 -19.21 14.77
N VAL A 45 -0.99 -18.31 13.82
CA VAL A 45 -0.98 -18.65 12.39
C VAL A 45 0.25 -19.47 11.97
N GLY A 46 1.41 -19.28 12.61
CA GLY A 46 2.61 -20.13 12.46
C GLY A 46 3.24 -20.23 11.05
N GLN A 47 2.59 -19.73 9.98
CA GLN A 47 3.04 -19.79 8.58
C GLN A 47 3.35 -18.39 8.01
N PRO A 48 4.35 -17.66 8.56
CA PRO A 48 4.65 -16.29 8.16
C PRO A 48 5.04 -16.16 6.68
N ILE A 49 5.64 -17.19 6.09
CA ILE A 49 6.13 -17.16 4.70
C ILE A 49 4.98 -17.06 3.69
N LYS A 50 3.90 -17.84 3.86
CA LYS A 50 2.75 -17.79 2.94
C LYS A 50 1.99 -16.48 3.03
N VAL A 51 1.80 -15.98 4.25
CA VAL A 51 1.17 -14.68 4.50
C VAL A 51 2.02 -13.55 3.92
N LEU A 52 3.35 -13.63 4.04
CA LEU A 52 4.28 -12.67 3.47
C LEU A 52 4.25 -12.67 1.93
N ILE A 53 4.22 -13.85 1.30
CA ILE A 53 4.13 -13.97 -0.16
C ILE A 53 2.80 -13.41 -0.66
N LEU A 54 1.69 -13.74 0.00
CA LEU A 54 0.36 -13.25 -0.35
C LEU A 54 0.23 -11.73 -0.19
N ALA A 55 0.69 -11.19 0.95
CA ALA A 55 0.71 -9.75 1.18
C ALA A 55 1.64 -9.02 0.19
N GLY A 56 2.77 -9.64 -0.15
CA GLY A 56 3.72 -9.14 -1.15
C GLY A 56 3.12 -9.06 -2.55
N THR A 57 2.39 -10.09 -2.99
CA THR A 57 1.71 -10.08 -4.29
C THR A 57 0.60 -9.03 -4.34
N ILE A 58 -0.24 -8.94 -3.30
CA ILE A 58 -1.30 -7.93 -3.23
C ILE A 58 -0.70 -6.51 -3.26
N ASN A 59 0.40 -6.25 -2.54
CA ASN A 59 1.06 -4.94 -2.54
C ASN A 59 1.79 -4.64 -3.86
N GLY A 60 2.37 -5.66 -4.51
CA GLY A 60 2.92 -5.54 -5.86
C GLY A 60 1.89 -5.05 -6.88
N PHE A 61 0.61 -5.37 -6.69
CA PHE A 61 -0.50 -4.88 -7.51
C PHE A 61 -1.10 -3.55 -7.03
N ILE A 62 -1.11 -3.25 -5.73
CA ILE A 62 -1.72 -2.01 -5.21
C ILE A 62 -1.01 -0.76 -5.78
N LEU A 63 0.31 -0.82 -5.90
CA LEU A 63 1.15 0.30 -6.36
C LEU A 63 0.89 0.72 -7.82
N PRO A 64 0.97 -0.18 -8.83
CA PRO A 64 0.68 0.20 -10.21
C PRO A 64 -0.75 0.68 -10.40
N VAL A 65 -1.73 0.07 -9.71
CA VAL A 65 -3.14 0.50 -9.79
C VAL A 65 -3.32 1.89 -9.17
N GLY A 66 -2.77 2.11 -7.97
CA GLY A 66 -2.83 3.41 -7.30
C GLY A 66 -2.16 4.51 -8.11
N LEU A 67 -0.96 4.24 -8.63
CA LEU A 67 -0.23 5.19 -9.47
C LEU A 67 -0.95 5.49 -10.79
N ALA A 68 -1.53 4.48 -11.44
CA ALA A 68 -2.34 4.68 -12.65
C ALA A 68 -3.58 5.55 -12.38
N LEU A 69 -4.28 5.33 -11.26
CA LEU A 69 -5.42 6.15 -10.84
C LEU A 69 -4.99 7.59 -10.55
N VAL A 70 -3.87 7.79 -9.86
CA VAL A 70 -3.32 9.13 -9.58
C VAL A 70 -2.92 9.83 -10.88
N LEU A 71 -2.27 9.15 -11.83
CA LEU A 71 -1.92 9.73 -13.14
C LEU A 71 -3.16 10.06 -13.98
N LEU A 72 -4.23 9.27 -13.85
CA LEU A 72 -5.51 9.57 -14.49
C LEU A 72 -6.20 10.77 -13.84
N ALA A 73 -6.16 10.86 -12.51
CA ALA A 73 -6.67 12.00 -11.74
C ALA A 73 -5.85 13.28 -11.99
N ALA A 74 -4.53 13.15 -12.16
CA ALA A 74 -3.61 14.24 -12.46
C ALA A 74 -3.88 14.92 -13.81
N ARG A 75 -4.57 14.24 -14.72
CA ARG A 75 -5.05 14.81 -16.00
C ARG A 75 -6.38 15.56 -15.87
N ARG A 76 -7.10 15.43 -14.76
CA ARG A 76 -8.35 16.16 -14.50
C ARG A 76 -8.00 17.54 -13.93
N GLY A 77 -8.10 18.59 -14.75
CA GLY A 77 -7.90 19.98 -14.30
C GLY A 77 -8.81 20.40 -13.13
N LYS A 78 -9.99 19.75 -12.97
CA LYS A 78 -10.88 19.96 -11.82
C LYS A 78 -10.28 19.53 -10.47
N ILE A 79 -9.30 18.62 -10.46
CA ILE A 79 -8.67 18.09 -9.23
C ILE A 79 -7.35 18.82 -8.96
N VAL A 80 -6.61 19.17 -10.01
CA VAL A 80 -5.25 19.76 -9.91
C VAL A 80 -5.26 21.30 -9.92
N GLY A 81 -6.37 21.93 -10.32
CA GLY A 81 -6.48 23.39 -10.38
C GLY A 81 -5.71 23.97 -11.56
N GLU A 82 -4.97 25.07 -11.36
CA GLU A 82 -4.20 25.76 -12.42
C GLU A 82 -2.89 25.05 -12.81
N TYR A 83 -2.48 24.01 -12.07
CA TYR A 83 -1.20 23.36 -12.30
C TYR A 83 -1.28 22.37 -13.47
N LYS A 84 -0.48 22.61 -14.51
CA LYS A 84 -0.34 21.67 -15.63
C LYS A 84 0.80 20.70 -15.34
N HIS A 85 0.46 19.44 -15.03
CA HIS A 85 1.48 18.41 -14.86
C HIS A 85 2.32 18.27 -16.14
N PRO A 86 3.65 18.47 -16.06
CA PRO A 86 4.51 18.43 -17.24
C PRO A 86 4.43 17.06 -17.93
N LEU A 87 4.35 17.08 -19.26
CA LEU A 87 4.17 15.87 -20.08
C LEU A 87 5.26 14.82 -19.83
N TRP A 88 6.49 15.25 -19.53
CA TRP A 88 7.60 14.34 -19.24
C TRP A 88 7.38 13.52 -17.96
N MET A 89 6.79 14.13 -16.94
CA MET A 89 6.49 13.49 -15.66
C MET A 89 5.31 12.52 -15.78
N GLN A 90 4.35 12.81 -16.67
CA GLN A 90 3.28 11.87 -17.02
C GLN A 90 3.82 10.66 -17.79
N MET A 91 4.71 10.88 -18.77
CA MET A 91 5.35 9.79 -19.52
C MET A 91 6.21 8.91 -18.60
N ALA A 92 7.01 9.51 -17.73
CA ALA A 92 7.78 8.78 -16.73
C ALA A 92 6.88 7.99 -15.78
N GLY A 93 5.76 8.59 -15.32
CA GLY A 93 4.78 7.90 -14.49
C GLY A 93 4.15 6.68 -15.19
N TRP A 94 3.74 6.82 -16.45
CA TRP A 94 3.19 5.70 -17.22
C TRP A 94 4.22 4.61 -17.52
N LEU A 95 5.49 4.99 -17.74
CA LEU A 95 6.59 4.05 -17.87
C LEU A 95 6.78 3.23 -16.59
N VAL A 96 6.76 3.88 -15.42
CA VAL A 96 6.85 3.19 -14.12
C VAL A 96 5.68 2.23 -13.92
N VAL A 97 4.44 2.64 -14.22
CA VAL A 97 3.26 1.76 -14.15
C VAL A 97 3.44 0.53 -15.04
N ALA A 98 3.93 0.70 -16.27
CA ALA A 98 4.16 -0.41 -17.21
C ALA A 98 5.24 -1.39 -16.70
N VAL A 99 6.35 -0.87 -16.19
CA VAL A 99 7.44 -1.70 -15.62
C VAL A 99 6.96 -2.44 -14.37
N MET A 100 6.21 -1.77 -13.49
CA MET A 100 5.66 -2.40 -12.28
C MET A 100 4.64 -3.48 -12.61
N LEU A 101 3.76 -3.25 -13.59
CA LEU A 101 2.84 -4.29 -14.08
C LEU A 101 3.59 -5.48 -14.67
N ALA A 102 4.64 -5.25 -15.45
CA ALA A 102 5.46 -6.33 -16.00
C ALA A 102 6.12 -7.17 -14.89
N PHE A 103 6.72 -6.53 -13.88
CA PHE A 103 7.29 -7.26 -12.74
C PHE A 103 6.24 -7.98 -11.90
N SER A 104 5.07 -7.38 -11.71
CA SER A 104 3.97 -8.01 -10.98
C SER A 104 3.46 -9.28 -11.68
N LEU A 105 3.31 -9.22 -13.01
CA LEU A 105 2.93 -10.37 -13.84
C LEU A 105 4.01 -11.45 -13.86
N LEU A 106 5.28 -11.08 -13.98
CA LEU A 106 6.41 -12.01 -13.90
C LEU A 106 6.50 -12.70 -12.55
N THR A 107 6.20 -11.99 -11.45
CA THR A 107 6.22 -12.58 -10.11
C THR A 107 5.15 -13.66 -9.95
N ILE A 108 3.96 -13.46 -10.53
CA ILE A 108 2.89 -14.47 -10.57
C ILE A 108 3.26 -15.65 -11.50
N GLY A 109 3.80 -15.36 -12.69
CA GLY A 109 4.06 -16.38 -13.72
C GLY A 109 5.34 -17.19 -13.50
N GLY A 110 6.36 -16.64 -12.85
CA GLY A 110 7.70 -17.24 -12.75
C GLY A 110 8.07 -17.76 -11.36
N GLY A 111 7.45 -17.27 -10.29
CA GLY A 111 7.87 -17.56 -8.91
C GLY A 111 6.84 -18.24 -8.01
N LEU A 112 5.56 -18.29 -8.40
CA LEU A 112 4.48 -18.77 -7.52
C LEU A 112 4.12 -20.26 -7.70
N PHE A 113 4.62 -20.94 -8.75
CA PHE A 113 4.31 -22.34 -9.09
C PHE A 113 5.54 -23.25 -9.24
N LYS A 114 6.69 -22.86 -8.69
CA LYS A 114 7.89 -23.72 -8.65
C LYS A 114 8.41 -23.88 -7.23
#